data_AF-A0A1V2CEN6-F1
#
_entry.id   AF-A0A1V2CEN6-F1
#
_cell.length_a   1.000
_cell.length_b   1.000
_cell.length_c   1.000
_cell.angle_alpha   90.00
_cell.angle_beta   90.00
_cell.angle_gamma   90.00
#
_symmetry.space_group_name_H-M   'P 1'
#
loop_
_entity.id
_entity.type
_entity.pdbx_description
1 polymer ?
#
loop_
_entity_poly.entity_id
_entity_poly.type
_entity_poly.pdbx_seq_one_letter_code
_entity_poly.pdbx_strand_id
1 'polypeptide(L)'
;MAAAIRPEAVQSLILIEPALQPILATDIEGLKLPEIQEALQVVSAPLMAAESPGDFARLFSECMGQAIDGGLNPSAAALEAHPESAQALGCALLNAVLGTPQEMRAAADIVKAEGIPVYVISGGYSASQDACCKAIARLTGGKHIIIPCPNHFIQQDSSKLFNEFLDKEIQNLL
;
A
#
# COMPACT_ATOMS: atom_id res chain seq x y z
N MET A 1 -3.64 12.64 -2.62
CA MET A 1 -2.42 12.66 -1.77
C MET A 1 -2.29 14.04 -1.16
N ALA A 2 -1.98 14.16 0.14
CA ALA A 2 -1.87 15.48 0.79
C ALA A 2 -0.81 16.38 0.16
N ALA A 3 0.31 15.81 -0.31
CA ALA A 3 1.35 16.54 -1.02
C ALA A 3 0.90 17.18 -2.35
N ALA A 4 -0.16 16.68 -2.98
CA ALA A 4 -0.71 17.35 -4.16
C ALA A 4 -1.52 18.61 -3.81
N ILE A 5 -1.96 18.76 -2.56
CA ILE A 5 -2.76 19.90 -2.09
C ILE A 5 -1.85 21.07 -1.72
N ARG A 6 -0.70 20.79 -1.10
CA ARG A 6 0.29 21.78 -0.66
C ARG A 6 1.72 21.29 -0.94
N PRO A 7 2.10 21.19 -2.23
CA PRO A 7 3.40 20.63 -2.63
C PRO A 7 4.57 21.39 -2.03
N GLU A 8 4.44 22.70 -1.85
CA GLU A 8 5.47 23.57 -1.28
C GLU A 8 5.83 23.24 0.18
N ALA A 9 4.94 22.54 0.89
CA ALA A 9 5.13 22.14 2.27
C ALA A 9 5.76 20.75 2.43
N VAL A 10 6.09 20.07 1.33
CA VAL A 10 6.53 18.67 1.33
C VAL A 10 7.91 18.55 0.69
N GLN A 11 8.90 18.18 1.49
CA GLN A 11 10.27 17.92 1.01
C GLN A 11 10.40 16.57 0.29
N SER A 12 9.66 15.55 0.75
CA SER A 12 9.65 14.21 0.16
C SER A 12 8.44 13.40 0.63
N LEU A 13 8.09 12.35 -0.12
CA LEU A 13 7.03 11.40 0.22
C LEU A 13 7.59 9.98 0.35
N ILE A 14 7.32 9.36 1.50
CA ILE A 14 7.53 7.94 1.73
C ILE A 14 6.16 7.26 1.74
N LEU A 15 5.93 6.37 0.78
CA LEU A 15 4.68 5.63 0.63
C LEU A 15 4.95 4.15 0.85
N ILE A 16 4.51 3.63 2.00
CA ILE A 16 4.62 2.20 2.33
C ILE A 16 3.35 1.54 1.82
N GLU A 17 3.49 0.67 0.82
CA GLU A 17 2.40 -0.12 0.23
C GLU A 17 1.06 0.64 0.17
N PRO A 18 1.06 1.85 -0.44
CA PRO A 18 -0.01 2.80 -0.22
C PRO A 18 -1.34 2.28 -0.80
N ALA A 19 -2.45 2.68 -0.17
CA ALA A 19 -3.83 2.42 -0.61
C ALA A 19 -4.20 3.22 -1.89
N LEU A 20 -3.38 3.08 -2.93
CA LEU A 20 -3.48 3.76 -4.21
C LEU A 20 -3.71 2.79 -5.37
N GLN A 21 -3.95 1.50 -5.10
CA GLN A 21 -4.25 0.46 -6.10
C GLN A 21 -5.28 0.91 -7.16
N PRO A 22 -6.36 1.66 -6.83
CA PRO A 22 -7.30 2.12 -7.85
C PRO A 22 -6.67 2.99 -8.95
N ILE A 23 -5.55 3.68 -8.70
CA ILE A 23 -4.83 4.47 -9.71
C ILE A 23 -4.39 3.64 -10.91
N LEU A 24 -4.19 2.33 -10.73
CA LEU A 24 -3.75 1.39 -11.77
C LEU A 24 -4.78 1.28 -12.90
N ALA A 25 -6.07 1.55 -12.62
CA ALA A 25 -7.09 1.63 -13.65
C ALA A 25 -6.84 2.76 -14.68
N THR A 26 -5.95 3.71 -14.38
CA THR A 26 -5.52 4.80 -15.29
C THR A 26 -4.26 4.47 -16.08
N ASP A 27 -3.67 3.29 -15.86
CA ASP A 27 -2.41 2.85 -16.43
C ASP A 27 -2.62 1.69 -17.42
N ILE A 28 -3.15 2.04 -18.60
CA ILE A 28 -3.60 1.07 -19.61
C ILE A 28 -2.52 0.05 -20.02
N GLU A 29 -1.25 0.46 -20.07
CA GLU A 29 -0.15 -0.46 -20.37
C GLU A 29 0.15 -1.40 -19.19
N GLY A 30 0.11 -0.91 -17.95
CA GLY A 30 0.28 -1.74 -16.76
C GLY A 30 -0.85 -2.75 -16.59
N LEU A 31 -2.09 -2.41 -16.96
CA LEU A 31 -3.23 -3.34 -16.91
C LEU A 31 -3.08 -4.59 -17.79
N LYS A 32 -2.13 -4.60 -18.73
CA LYS A 32 -1.81 -5.80 -19.54
C LYS A 32 -0.95 -6.80 -18.78
N LEU A 33 -0.35 -6.40 -17.66
CA LEU A 33 0.52 -7.23 -16.85
C LEU A 33 -0.31 -8.07 -15.85
N PRO A 34 -0.16 -9.41 -15.83
CA PRO A 34 -0.91 -10.29 -14.93
C PRO A 34 -0.78 -9.88 -13.45
N GLU A 35 0.41 -9.50 -13.02
CA GLU A 35 0.70 -9.09 -11.65
C GLU A 35 -0.04 -7.81 -11.23
N ILE A 36 -0.34 -6.91 -12.18
CA ILE A 36 -1.15 -5.70 -11.93
C ILE A 36 -2.63 -6.06 -11.84
N GLN A 37 -3.10 -7.00 -12.67
CA GLN A 37 -4.47 -7.50 -12.59
C GLN A 37 -4.73 -8.21 -11.26
N GLU A 38 -3.77 -8.99 -10.79
CA GLU A 38 -3.82 -9.64 -9.48
C GLU A 38 -3.81 -8.62 -8.34
N ALA A 39 -3.00 -7.55 -8.44
CA ALA A 39 -2.96 -6.51 -7.41
C ALA A 39 -4.30 -5.77 -7.27
N LEU A 40 -5.04 -5.60 -8.37
CA LEU A 40 -6.40 -5.04 -8.33
C LEU A 40 -7.40 -5.93 -7.60
N GLN A 41 -7.09 -7.23 -7.44
CA GLN A 41 -7.95 -8.19 -6.75
C GLN A 41 -7.74 -8.25 -5.24
N VAL A 42 -6.73 -7.57 -4.70
CA VAL A 42 -6.35 -7.69 -3.27
C VAL A 42 -7.48 -7.31 -2.30
N VAL A 43 -8.34 -6.36 -2.70
CA VAL A 43 -9.53 -5.99 -1.93
C VAL A 43 -10.78 -6.75 -2.39
N SER A 44 -10.95 -6.94 -3.70
CA SER A 44 -12.18 -7.54 -4.25
C SER A 44 -12.30 -9.02 -3.97
N ALA A 45 -11.21 -9.79 -3.93
CA ALA A 45 -11.28 -11.21 -3.60
C ALA A 45 -11.77 -11.44 -2.16
N PRO A 46 -11.19 -10.81 -1.11
CA PRO A 46 -11.73 -10.88 0.25
C PRO A 46 -13.17 -10.38 0.36
N LEU A 47 -13.50 -9.27 -0.33
CA LEU A 47 -14.85 -8.71 -0.31
C LEU A 47 -15.88 -9.67 -0.91
N MET A 48 -15.54 -10.31 -2.03
CA MET A 48 -16.45 -11.25 -2.69
C MET A 48 -16.63 -12.57 -1.93
N ALA A 49 -15.63 -12.97 -1.14
CA ALA A 49 -15.67 -14.18 -0.34
C ALA A 49 -16.34 -13.98 1.04
N ALA A 50 -16.49 -12.74 1.50
CA ALA A 50 -17.03 -12.44 2.82
C ALA A 50 -18.56 -12.57 2.89
N GLU A 51 -19.06 -13.19 3.95
CA GLU A 51 -20.50 -13.29 4.24
C GLU A 51 -21.00 -12.15 5.15
N SER A 52 -20.08 -11.47 5.83
CA SER A 52 -20.34 -10.34 6.71
C SER A 52 -19.19 -9.32 6.68
N PRO A 53 -19.39 -8.09 7.19
CA PRO A 53 -18.29 -7.14 7.36
C PRO A 53 -17.15 -7.69 8.22
N GLY A 54 -17.46 -8.43 9.30
CA GLY A 54 -16.45 -9.08 10.12
C GLY A 54 -15.61 -10.09 9.34
N ASP A 55 -16.24 -10.91 8.49
CA ASP A 55 -15.53 -11.85 7.62
C ASP A 55 -14.64 -11.13 6.61
N PHE A 56 -15.14 -10.03 6.04
CA PHE A 56 -14.36 -9.19 5.13
C PHE A 56 -13.09 -8.67 5.81
N ALA A 57 -13.20 -8.13 7.03
CA ALA A 57 -12.04 -7.66 7.79
C ALA A 57 -11.02 -8.77 8.02
N ARG A 58 -11.47 -9.97 8.42
CA ARG A 58 -10.58 -11.11 8.62
C ARG A 58 -9.87 -11.55 7.34
N LEU A 59 -10.63 -11.80 6.28
CA LEU A 59 -10.09 -12.26 5.00
C LEU A 59 -9.11 -11.24 4.40
N PHE A 60 -9.43 -9.95 4.52
CA PHE A 60 -8.56 -8.87 4.08
C PHE A 60 -7.30 -8.78 4.95
N SER A 61 -7.42 -8.95 6.26
CA SER A 61 -6.25 -9.00 7.15
C SER A 61 -5.33 -10.18 6.85
N GLU A 62 -5.88 -11.34 6.54
CA GLU A 62 -5.12 -12.56 6.22
C GLU A 62 -4.36 -12.44 4.88
N CYS A 63 -4.83 -11.63 3.93
CA CYS A 63 -4.16 -11.46 2.63
C CYS A 63 -2.93 -10.53 2.67
N MET A 64 -2.61 -9.94 3.82
CA MET A 64 -1.49 -8.98 4.00
C MET A 64 -0.13 -9.64 4.32
N GLY A 65 0.04 -10.91 3.95
CA GLY A 65 1.27 -11.68 4.19
C GLY A 65 1.30 -12.35 5.57
N GLN A 66 2.49 -12.71 6.03
CA GLN A 66 2.73 -13.53 7.24
C GLN A 66 3.70 -12.86 8.20
N ALA A 67 3.66 -13.23 9.48
CA ALA A 67 4.71 -12.84 10.42
C ALA A 67 6.07 -13.47 10.08
N ILE A 68 7.15 -12.94 10.67
CA ILE A 68 8.53 -13.40 10.48
C ILE A 68 8.72 -14.88 10.83
N ASP A 69 7.96 -15.39 11.79
CA ASP A 69 7.97 -16.79 12.21
C ASP A 69 7.05 -17.69 11.36
N GLY A 70 6.41 -17.15 10.32
CA GLY A 70 5.43 -17.83 9.47
C GLY A 70 4.01 -17.84 10.05
N GLY A 71 3.77 -17.18 11.18
CA GLY A 71 2.45 -17.03 11.79
C GLY A 71 1.58 -15.95 11.15
N LEU A 72 0.52 -15.58 11.88
CA LEU A 72 -0.39 -14.49 11.48
C LEU A 72 0.36 -13.17 11.46
N ASN A 73 0.17 -12.37 10.40
CA ASN A 73 0.66 -10.99 10.37
C ASN A 73 0.01 -10.15 11.50
N PRO A 74 0.61 -9.00 11.86
CA PRO A 74 0.12 -8.15 12.96
C PRO A 74 -1.39 -7.86 12.94
N SER A 75 -1.99 -7.63 11.77
CA SER A 75 -3.43 -7.34 11.67
C SER A 75 -4.29 -8.58 11.87
N ALA A 76 -3.93 -9.72 11.27
CA ALA A 76 -4.65 -10.97 11.47
C ALA A 76 -4.54 -11.47 12.93
N ALA A 77 -3.36 -11.35 13.54
CA ALA A 77 -3.14 -11.67 14.95
C ALA A 77 -3.98 -10.78 15.89
N ALA A 78 -4.10 -9.48 15.59
CA ALA A 78 -4.93 -8.57 16.38
C ALA A 78 -6.42 -8.95 16.32
N LEU A 79 -6.92 -9.37 15.15
CA LEU A 79 -8.31 -9.83 15.01
C LEU A 79 -8.55 -11.20 15.65
N GLU A 80 -7.54 -12.07 15.69
CA GLU A 80 -7.63 -13.34 16.43
C GLU A 80 -7.70 -13.10 17.94
N ALA A 81 -6.89 -12.16 18.46
CA ALA A 81 -6.89 -11.80 19.88
C ALA A 81 -8.17 -11.05 20.31
N HIS A 82 -8.77 -10.28 19.39
CA HIS A 82 -9.94 -9.42 19.64
C HIS A 82 -11.02 -9.59 18.56
N PRO A 83 -11.67 -10.78 18.46
CA PRO A 83 -12.61 -11.09 17.39
C PRO A 83 -13.83 -10.15 17.35
N GLU A 84 -14.21 -9.57 18.49
CA GLU A 84 -15.28 -8.57 18.58
C GLU A 84 -15.00 -7.30 17.77
N SER A 85 -13.73 -7.01 17.48
CA SER A 85 -13.33 -5.82 16.70
C SER A 85 -13.52 -6.00 15.19
N ALA A 86 -13.63 -7.24 14.70
CA ALA A 86 -13.69 -7.55 13.27
C ALA A 86 -14.87 -6.87 12.58
N GLN A 87 -16.06 -6.91 13.20
CA GLN A 87 -17.26 -6.29 12.64
C GLN A 87 -17.10 -4.77 12.47
N ALA A 88 -16.53 -4.10 13.49
CA ALA A 88 -16.32 -2.66 13.47
C ALA A 88 -15.29 -2.27 12.40
N LEU A 89 -14.18 -3.01 12.31
CA LEU A 89 -13.16 -2.81 11.28
C LEU A 89 -13.74 -3.03 9.89
N GLY A 90 -14.50 -4.11 9.69
CA GLY A 90 -15.14 -4.42 8.41
C GLY A 90 -16.08 -3.31 7.94
N CYS A 91 -16.93 -2.81 8.84
CA CYS A 91 -17.77 -1.65 8.55
C CYS A 91 -16.92 -0.41 8.20
N ALA A 92 -15.81 -0.17 8.89
CA ALA A 92 -14.93 0.95 8.58
C ALA A 92 -14.28 0.81 7.20
N LEU A 93 -13.81 -0.38 6.83
CA LEU A 93 -13.22 -0.67 5.53
C LEU A 93 -14.25 -0.49 4.39
N LEU A 94 -15.48 -0.98 4.57
CA LEU A 94 -16.56 -0.82 3.59
C LEU A 94 -17.00 0.63 3.40
N ASN A 95 -16.93 1.44 4.47
CA ASN A 95 -17.29 2.85 4.44
C ASN A 95 -16.10 3.77 4.12
N ALA A 96 -14.92 3.23 3.83
CA ALA A 96 -13.74 4.02 3.53
C ALA A 96 -13.97 4.83 2.25
N VAL A 97 -13.86 6.15 2.36
CA VAL A 97 -13.93 7.05 1.20
C VAL A 97 -12.54 7.17 0.59
N LEU A 98 -12.36 6.52 -0.55
CA LEU A 98 -11.15 6.61 -1.36
C LEU A 98 -11.35 7.62 -2.49
N GLY A 99 -10.25 8.26 -2.92
CA GLY A 99 -10.27 9.03 -4.16
C GLY A 99 -10.55 8.12 -5.36
N THR A 100 -11.25 8.63 -6.35
CA THR A 100 -11.42 7.95 -7.64
C THR A 100 -10.06 7.71 -8.30
N PRO A 101 -9.95 6.72 -9.22
CA PRO A 101 -8.73 6.50 -9.99
C PRO A 101 -8.18 7.78 -10.64
N GLN A 102 -9.06 8.62 -11.18
CA GLN A 102 -8.71 9.89 -11.83
C GLN A 102 -8.20 10.93 -10.82
N GLU A 103 -8.81 11.05 -9.63
CA GLU A 103 -8.32 11.93 -8.57
C GLU A 103 -6.96 11.49 -8.04
N MET A 104 -6.76 10.17 -7.85
CA MET A 104 -5.46 9.61 -7.48
C MET A 104 -4.41 9.91 -8.56
N ARG A 105 -4.79 9.78 -9.84
CA ARG A 105 -3.90 10.07 -10.96
C ARG A 105 -3.52 11.54 -11.06
N ALA A 106 -4.51 12.43 -10.98
CA ALA A 106 -4.25 13.88 -10.96
C ALA A 106 -3.32 14.27 -9.81
N ALA A 107 -3.52 13.68 -8.62
CA ALA A 107 -2.62 13.91 -7.49
C ALA A 107 -1.19 13.40 -7.75
N ALA A 108 -1.02 12.22 -8.37
CA ALA A 108 0.28 11.70 -8.74
C ALA A 108 0.98 12.58 -9.79
N ASP A 109 0.24 13.07 -10.79
CA ASP A 109 0.76 13.94 -11.84
C ASP A 109 1.23 15.29 -11.25
N ILE A 110 0.51 15.87 -10.28
CA ILE A 110 0.93 17.08 -9.54
C ILE A 110 2.23 16.82 -8.77
N VAL A 111 2.28 15.75 -7.96
CA VAL A 111 3.47 15.38 -7.19
C VAL A 111 4.70 15.24 -8.10
N LYS A 112 4.51 14.63 -9.27
CA LYS A 112 5.55 14.48 -10.29
C LYS A 112 5.98 15.80 -10.91
N ALA A 113 5.03 16.67 -11.27
CA ALA A 113 5.30 17.96 -11.90
C ALA A 113 6.08 18.91 -10.99
N GLU A 114 5.78 18.87 -9.69
CA GLU A 114 6.46 19.65 -8.64
C GLU A 114 7.83 19.06 -8.27
N GLY A 115 8.22 17.92 -8.86
CA GLY A 115 9.53 17.31 -8.63
C GLY A 115 9.72 16.79 -7.22
N ILE A 116 8.63 16.49 -6.48
CA ILE A 116 8.71 15.99 -5.11
C ILE A 116 9.35 14.58 -5.14
N PRO A 117 10.45 14.35 -4.43
CA PRO A 117 11.02 13.01 -4.29
C PRO A 117 10.00 12.04 -3.67
N VAL A 118 9.70 10.96 -4.37
CA VAL A 118 8.80 9.90 -3.88
C VAL A 118 9.53 8.57 -3.81
N TYR A 119 9.39 7.90 -2.67
CA TYR A 119 9.84 6.54 -2.45
C TYR A 119 8.64 5.67 -2.12
N VAL A 120 8.33 4.73 -3.00
CA VAL A 120 7.29 3.73 -2.80
C VAL A 120 7.95 2.45 -2.33
N ILE A 121 7.54 1.95 -1.17
CA ILE A 121 8.19 0.84 -0.47
C ILE A 121 7.24 -0.35 -0.45
N SER A 122 7.74 -1.53 -0.82
CA SER A 122 7.03 -2.82 -0.66
C SER A 122 7.90 -3.85 0.05
N GLY A 123 7.26 -4.90 0.58
CA GLY A 123 7.90 -5.91 1.42
C GLY A 123 8.60 -7.03 0.65
N GLY A 124 8.27 -7.25 -0.63
CA GLY A 124 8.79 -8.38 -1.40
C GLY A 124 8.10 -9.72 -1.13
N TYR A 125 7.05 -9.74 -0.30
CA TYR A 125 6.29 -10.96 0.02
C TYR A 125 5.24 -11.33 -1.05
N SER A 126 4.89 -10.39 -1.93
CA SER A 126 3.88 -10.57 -2.97
C SER A 126 4.32 -9.88 -4.26
N ALA A 127 4.44 -10.67 -5.33
CA ALA A 127 4.83 -10.15 -6.64
C ALA A 127 3.82 -9.14 -7.19
N SER A 128 2.52 -9.35 -6.95
CA SER A 128 1.47 -8.41 -7.36
C SER A 128 1.54 -7.10 -6.60
N GLN A 129 1.81 -7.16 -5.29
CA GLN A 129 1.99 -5.97 -4.46
C GLN A 129 3.24 -5.17 -4.86
N ASP A 130 4.36 -5.85 -5.13
CA ASP A 130 5.58 -5.23 -5.65
C ASP A 130 5.33 -4.56 -7.00
N ALA A 131 4.61 -5.22 -7.90
CA ALA A 131 4.26 -4.67 -9.20
C ALA A 131 3.36 -3.43 -9.10
N CYS A 132 2.38 -3.45 -8.19
CA CYS A 132 1.55 -2.30 -7.88
C CYS A 132 2.40 -1.12 -7.39
N CYS A 133 3.28 -1.35 -6.41
CA CYS A 133 4.17 -0.32 -5.88
C CYS A 133 5.11 0.24 -6.95
N LYS A 134 5.63 -0.62 -7.83
CA LYS A 134 6.43 -0.21 -8.99
C LYS A 134 5.66 0.68 -9.96
N ALA A 135 4.41 0.33 -10.26
CA ALA A 135 3.55 1.13 -11.12
C ALA A 135 3.23 2.49 -10.47
N ILE A 136 2.88 2.51 -9.19
CA ILE A 136 2.64 3.74 -8.43
C ILE A 136 3.88 4.63 -8.45
N ALA A 137 5.07 4.09 -8.20
CA ALA A 137 6.33 4.84 -8.28
C ALA A 137 6.52 5.47 -9.66
N ARG A 138 6.28 4.73 -10.75
CA ARG A 138 6.35 5.31 -12.11
C ARG A 138 5.36 6.45 -12.31
N LEU A 139 4.11 6.28 -11.83
CA LEU A 139 3.05 7.27 -11.97
C LEU A 139 3.35 8.56 -11.19
N THR A 140 3.94 8.45 -10.00
CA THR A 140 4.36 9.61 -9.21
C THR A 140 5.74 10.17 -9.61
N GLY A 141 6.44 9.56 -10.56
CA GLY A 141 7.82 9.91 -10.90
C GLY A 141 8.85 9.54 -9.81
N GLY A 142 8.47 8.67 -8.88
CA GLY A 142 9.30 8.21 -7.77
C GLY A 142 10.15 6.98 -8.07
N LYS A 143 10.72 6.44 -6.99
CA LYS A 143 11.49 5.20 -6.97
C LYS A 143 10.71 4.12 -6.23
N HIS A 144 10.76 2.89 -6.72
CA HIS A 144 10.27 1.72 -6.02
C HIS A 144 11.43 1.03 -5.31
N ILE A 145 11.25 0.75 -4.03
CA ILE A 145 12.23 0.13 -3.14
C ILE A 145 11.58 -1.09 -2.49
N ILE A 146 12.29 -2.20 -2.49
CA ILE A 146 11.86 -3.41 -1.76
C ILE A 146 12.67 -3.48 -0.48
N ILE A 147 11.99 -3.48 0.66
CA ILE A 147 12.58 -3.72 1.98
C ILE A 147 12.08 -5.08 2.44
N PRO A 148 12.93 -6.12 2.46
CA PRO A 148 12.50 -7.49 2.70
C PRO A 148 11.69 -7.63 3.99
N CYS A 149 10.42 -7.95 3.84
CA CYS A 149 9.44 -8.12 4.91
C CYS A 149 8.42 -9.18 4.47
N PRO A 150 8.07 -10.17 5.31
CA PRO A 150 7.12 -11.23 4.94
C PRO A 150 5.65 -10.76 4.90
N ASN A 151 5.38 -9.49 5.18
CA ASN A 151 4.05 -8.90 5.22
C ASN A 151 4.04 -7.39 4.90
N HIS A 152 2.84 -6.84 4.88
CA HIS A 152 2.51 -5.43 4.63
C HIS A 152 3.11 -4.44 5.67
N PHE A 153 3.44 -4.88 6.88
CA PHE A 153 3.84 -4.04 8.02
C PHE A 153 5.36 -3.81 8.08
N ILE A 154 5.93 -3.36 6.97
CA ILE A 154 7.38 -3.20 6.74
C ILE A 154 8.07 -2.36 7.84
N GLN A 155 7.46 -1.26 8.25
CA GLN A 155 7.98 -0.36 9.28
C GLN A 155 7.97 -0.96 10.69
N GLN A 156 7.17 -2.02 10.92
CA GLN A 156 7.13 -2.73 12.21
C GLN A 156 8.10 -3.90 12.18
N ASP A 157 7.93 -4.81 11.22
CA ASP A 157 8.64 -6.09 11.19
C ASP A 157 10.02 -6.01 10.53
N SER A 158 10.25 -5.00 9.69
CA SER A 158 11.55 -4.71 9.08
C SER A 158 12.08 -3.33 9.45
N SER A 159 11.70 -2.85 10.65
CA SER A 159 11.99 -1.51 11.17
C SER A 159 13.46 -1.08 11.04
N LYS A 160 14.41 -1.97 11.30
CA LYS A 160 15.84 -1.67 11.15
C LYS A 160 16.21 -1.30 9.71
N LEU A 161 15.87 -2.15 8.74
CA LEU A 161 16.18 -1.93 7.33
C LEU A 161 15.41 -0.71 6.78
N PHE A 162 14.16 -0.55 7.22
CA PHE A 162 13.33 0.60 6.90
C PHE A 162 13.97 1.92 7.35
N ASN A 163 14.40 2.00 8.61
CA ASN A 163 15.03 3.19 9.16
C ASN A 163 16.41 3.46 8.53
N GLU A 164 17.24 2.43 8.33
CA GLU A 164 18.54 2.57 7.65
C GLU A 164 18.39 3.13 6.22
N PHE A 165 17.36 2.69 5.50
CA PHE A 165 17.01 3.25 4.19
C PHE A 165 16.61 4.73 4.30
N LEU A 166 15.71 5.07 5.24
CA LEU A 166 15.26 6.45 5.42
C LEU A 166 16.40 7.38 5.79
N ASP A 167 17.26 6.98 6.74
CA ASP A 167 18.40 7.78 7.17
C ASP A 167 19.33 8.09 5.99
N LYS A 168 19.58 7.11 5.12
CA LYS A 168 20.40 7.28 3.93
C LYS A 168 19.78 8.24 2.92
N GLU A 169 18.48 8.11 2.63
CA GLU A 169 17.83 8.95 1.62
C GLU A 169 17.55 10.36 2.13
N ILE A 170 17.15 10.53 3.40
CA ILE A 170 16.96 11.85 4.02
C ILE A 170 18.27 12.64 4.05
N GLN A 171 19.40 11.99 4.33
CA GLN A 171 20.72 12.63 4.24
C GLN A 171 21.06 13.15 2.84
N ASN A 172 20.50 12.54 1.78
CA ASN A 172 20.71 13.01 0.40
C ASN A 172 19.78 14.17 0.00
N LEU A 173 18.82 14.55 0.86
CA LEU A 173 17.85 15.63 0.63
C LEU A 173 18.20 16.93 1.37
N LEU A 174 19.25 16.91 2.21
CA LEU A 174 19.80 18.05 2.96
C LEU A 174 21.08 18.57 2.32
#